data_AF-A0A1F9YHN7-F1
#
_entry.id   AF-A0A1F9YHN7-F1
#
_cell.length_a   1.000
_cell.length_b   1.000
_cell.length_c   1.000
_cell.angle_alpha   90.00
_cell.angle_beta   90.00
_cell.angle_gamma   90.00
#
_symmetry.space_group_name_H-M   'P 1'
#
loop_
_entity.id
_entity.type
_entity.pdbx_description
1 polymer ?
#
loop_
_entity_poly.entity_id
_entity_poly.type
_entity_poly.pdbx_seq_one_letter_code
_entity_poly.pdbx_strand_id
1 'polypeptide(L)'
;MPTRLLAASVRACVARRDLPVLARAVRAAGPETLVSAWPSLSPLERLAAFKTLPPRGARAAFLGLDDDGRWLAYLGAPHTSVAPLLEGAPRRSHHLLRAPGAAELRAMRRTLAR
;
A
#
# COMPACT_ATOMS: atom_id res chain seq x y z
N MET A 1 -18.13 -3.80 -0.10
CA MET A 1 -18.31 -2.40 0.33
C MET A 1 -18.05 -1.48 -0.85
N PRO A 2 -18.85 -0.43 -1.10
CA PRO A 2 -18.59 0.50 -2.21
C PRO A 2 -17.26 1.26 -2.04
N THR A 3 -16.56 1.51 -3.14
CA THR A 3 -15.25 2.20 -3.18
C THR A 3 -15.28 3.55 -2.46
N ARG A 4 -16.33 4.36 -2.69
CA ARG A 4 -16.50 5.67 -2.04
C ARG A 4 -16.67 5.56 -0.52
N LEU A 5 -17.38 4.54 -0.06
CA LEU A 5 -17.60 4.31 1.37
C LEU A 5 -16.30 3.87 2.06
N LEU A 6 -15.48 3.04 1.39
CA LEU A 6 -14.15 2.69 1.87
C LEU A 6 -13.28 3.94 2.01
N ALA A 7 -13.20 4.78 0.96
CA ALA A 7 -12.36 5.97 0.99
C ALA A 7 -12.75 6.94 2.12
N ALA A 8 -14.05 7.19 2.32
CA ALA A 8 -14.54 7.99 3.42
C ALA A 8 -14.19 7.39 4.79
N SER A 9 -14.35 6.07 4.94
CA SER A 9 -14.01 5.34 6.17
C SER A 9 -12.52 5.44 6.49
N VAL A 10 -11.66 5.25 5.49
CA VAL A 10 -10.20 5.34 5.63
C VAL A 10 -9.82 6.74 6.12
N ARG A 11 -10.32 7.79 5.45
CA ARG A 11 -10.06 9.19 5.82
C ARG A 11 -10.47 9.49 7.26
N ALA A 12 -11.68 9.09 7.65
CA ALA A 12 -12.19 9.29 9.00
C ALA A 12 -11.33 8.57 10.07
N CYS A 13 -10.93 7.32 9.79
CA CYS A 13 -10.11 6.55 10.73
C CYS A 13 -8.70 7.13 10.86
N VAL A 14 -8.07 7.53 9.74
CA VAL A 14 -6.74 8.16 9.74
C VAL A 14 -6.75 9.49 10.49
N ALA A 15 -7.75 10.35 10.24
CA ALA A 15 -7.90 11.62 10.94
C ALA A 15 -8.04 11.42 12.47
N ARG A 16 -8.76 10.39 12.89
CA ARG A 16 -8.95 10.02 14.30
C ARG A 16 -7.81 9.18 14.89
N ARG A 17 -6.85 8.75 14.08
CA ARG A 17 -5.79 7.79 14.44
C ARG A 17 -6.33 6.45 14.97
N ASP A 18 -7.52 6.05 14.52
CA ASP A 18 -8.20 4.81 14.94
C ASP A 18 -7.80 3.64 14.03
N LEU A 19 -6.57 3.15 14.20
CA LEU A 19 -6.00 2.05 13.41
C LEU A 19 -6.77 0.72 13.56
N PRO A 20 -7.31 0.35 14.74
CA PRO A 20 -8.13 -0.86 14.86
C PRO A 20 -9.40 -0.83 14.02
N VAL A 21 -10.11 0.32 13.98
CA VAL A 21 -11.30 0.47 13.12
C VAL A 21 -10.89 0.49 11.64
N LEU A 22 -9.81 1.18 11.29
CA LEU A 22 -9.27 1.16 9.93
C LEU A 22 -9.00 -0.26 9.45
N ALA A 23 -8.32 -1.08 10.26
CA ALA A 23 -7.99 -2.45 9.91
C ALA A 23 -9.24 -3.31 9.68
N ARG A 24 -10.28 -3.15 10.51
CA ARG A 24 -11.56 -3.86 10.31
C ARG A 24 -12.24 -3.42 9.02
N ALA A 25 -12.31 -2.12 8.75
CA ALA A 25 -12.94 -1.58 7.56
C ALA A 25 -12.23 -2.05 6.27
N VAL A 26 -10.90 -1.98 6.24
CA VAL A 26 -10.10 -2.41 5.08
C VAL A 26 -10.20 -3.93 4.86
N ARG A 27 -10.13 -4.74 5.93
CA ARG A 27 -10.27 -6.20 5.82
C ARG A 27 -11.66 -6.62 5.36
N ALA A 28 -12.71 -5.97 5.85
CA ALA A 28 -14.09 -6.23 5.42
C ALA A 28 -14.32 -5.81 3.95
N ALA A 29 -13.63 -4.79 3.47
CA ALA A 29 -13.71 -4.36 2.07
C ALA A 29 -12.99 -5.31 1.11
N GLY A 30 -11.88 -5.91 1.55
CA GLY A 30 -11.02 -6.73 0.72
C GLY A 30 -10.00 -5.93 -0.11
N PRO A 31 -8.96 -6.61 -0.62
CA PRO A 31 -7.85 -5.97 -1.33
C PRO A 31 -8.26 -5.33 -2.67
N GLU A 32 -9.19 -5.92 -3.42
CA GLU A 32 -9.66 -5.41 -4.71
C GLU A 32 -10.38 -4.07 -4.56
N THR A 33 -11.18 -3.93 -3.49
CA THR A 33 -11.85 -2.67 -3.16
C THR A 33 -10.84 -1.60 -2.76
N LEU A 34 -9.78 -1.96 -2.02
CA LEU A 34 -8.71 -1.02 -1.67
C LEU A 34 -7.96 -0.52 -2.92
N VAL A 35 -7.60 -1.42 -3.84
CA VAL A 35 -6.98 -1.07 -5.12
C VAL A 35 -7.86 -0.10 -5.90
N SER A 36 -9.16 -0.38 -5.98
CA SER A 36 -10.13 0.50 -6.67
C SER A 36 -10.26 1.88 -5.99
N ALA A 37 -10.12 1.94 -4.66
CA ALA A 37 -10.20 3.20 -3.90
C ALA A 37 -8.90 3.99 -3.94
N TRP A 38 -7.77 3.35 -4.25
CA TRP A 38 -6.43 3.89 -4.14
C TRP A 38 -6.24 5.27 -4.76
N PRO A 39 -6.73 5.57 -5.98
CA PRO A 39 -6.56 6.89 -6.59
C PRO A 39 -7.21 8.04 -5.80
N SER A 40 -8.27 7.74 -5.03
CA SER A 40 -9.01 8.73 -4.23
C SER A 40 -8.45 8.97 -2.83
N LEU A 41 -7.44 8.18 -2.43
CA LEU A 41 -6.79 8.28 -1.13
C LEU A 41 -5.53 9.16 -1.21
N SER A 42 -5.25 9.91 -0.16
CA SER A 42 -3.97 10.59 0.02
C SER A 42 -2.83 9.59 0.25
N PRO A 43 -1.55 9.97 0.05
CA PRO A 43 -0.42 9.06 0.27
C PRO A 43 -0.39 8.44 1.67
N LEU A 44 -0.71 9.22 2.71
CA LEU A 44 -0.79 8.72 4.08
C LEU A 44 -1.92 7.71 4.26
N GLU A 45 -3.10 7.99 3.70
CA GLU A 45 -4.26 7.09 3.74
C GLU A 45 -3.99 5.77 3.02
N ARG A 46 -3.34 5.82 1.84
CA ARG A 46 -2.91 4.63 1.07
C ARG A 46 -2.01 3.74 1.92
N LEU A 47 -0.98 4.33 2.52
CA LEU A 47 -0.02 3.59 3.34
C LEU A 47 -0.65 3.02 4.61
N ALA A 48 -1.47 3.81 5.30
CA ALA A 48 -2.17 3.37 6.50
C ALA A 48 -3.09 2.18 6.18
N ALA A 49 -3.94 2.32 5.14
CA ALA A 49 -4.85 1.26 4.73
C ALA A 49 -4.10 -0.02 4.30
N PHE A 50 -3.09 0.11 3.44
CA PHE A 50 -2.29 -1.01 2.95
C PHE A 50 -1.63 -1.79 4.09
N LYS A 51 -1.05 -1.09 5.08
CA LYS A 51 -0.37 -1.72 6.23
C LYS A 51 -1.29 -2.48 7.18
N THR A 52 -2.60 -2.22 7.14
CA THR A 52 -3.56 -2.96 7.99
C THR A 52 -3.99 -4.31 7.40
N LEU A 53 -3.70 -4.55 6.12
CA LEU A 53 -4.01 -5.82 5.45
C LEU A 53 -3.16 -6.96 6.01
N PRO A 54 -3.73 -8.18 6.15
CA PRO A 54 -2.92 -9.37 6.40
C PRO A 54 -2.01 -9.66 5.19
N PRO A 55 -0.92 -10.43 5.35
CA PRO A 55 0.08 -10.64 4.28
C PRO A 55 -0.51 -11.09 2.93
N ARG A 56 -1.46 -12.04 2.95
CA ARG A 56 -2.16 -12.50 1.73
C ARG A 56 -2.94 -11.37 1.04
N GLY A 57 -3.66 -10.56 1.82
CA GLY A 57 -4.41 -9.42 1.31
C GLY A 57 -3.50 -8.31 0.79
N ALA A 58 -2.39 -8.03 1.50
CA ALA A 58 -1.41 -7.04 1.09
C ALA A 58 -0.74 -7.42 -0.23
N ARG A 59 -0.40 -8.71 -0.41
CA ARG A 59 0.12 -9.24 -1.69
C ARG A 59 -0.91 -9.08 -2.82
N ALA A 60 -2.16 -9.45 -2.59
CA ALA A 60 -3.22 -9.32 -3.59
C ALA A 60 -3.44 -7.84 -3.98
N ALA A 61 -3.51 -6.94 -3.00
CA ALA A 61 -3.62 -5.51 -3.24
C ALA A 61 -2.42 -5.00 -4.05
N PHE A 62 -1.19 -5.32 -3.65
CA PHE A 62 0.01 -4.88 -4.35
C PHE A 62 0.04 -5.29 -5.83
N LEU A 63 -0.35 -6.53 -6.14
CA LEU A 63 -0.41 -6.99 -7.53
C LEU A 63 -1.44 -6.23 -8.36
N GLY A 64 -2.53 -5.76 -7.73
CA GLY A 64 -3.56 -4.95 -8.37
C GLY A 64 -3.21 -3.46 -8.51
N LEU A 65 -2.20 -2.95 -7.80
CA LEU A 65 -1.76 -1.56 -7.93
C LEU A 65 -1.00 -1.30 -9.24
N ASP A 66 -1.06 -0.06 -9.71
CA ASP A 66 -0.19 0.48 -10.74
C ASP A 66 1.25 0.68 -10.21
N ASP A 67 2.17 1.06 -11.09
CA ASP A 67 3.59 1.19 -10.74
C ASP A 67 3.84 2.24 -9.64
N ASP A 68 3.12 3.36 -9.69
CA ASP A 68 3.21 4.41 -8.65
C ASP A 68 2.67 3.92 -7.30
N GLY A 69 1.55 3.20 -7.29
CA GLY A 69 0.97 2.61 -6.08
C GLY A 69 1.86 1.53 -5.47
N ARG A 70 2.43 0.66 -6.31
CA ARG A 70 3.42 -0.35 -5.90
C ARG A 70 4.64 0.31 -5.29
N TRP A 71 5.15 1.36 -5.92
CA TRP A 71 6.31 2.09 -5.42
C TRP A 71 6.04 2.75 -4.07
N LEU A 72 4.89 3.40 -3.90
CA LEU A 72 4.48 3.97 -2.62
C LEU A 72 4.39 2.89 -1.53
N ALA A 73 3.73 1.76 -1.83
CA ALA A 73 3.61 0.64 -0.89
C ALA A 73 4.98 0.09 -0.46
N TYR A 74 5.93 0.00 -1.39
CA TYR A 74 7.32 -0.39 -1.12
C TYR A 74 8.02 0.61 -0.18
N LEU A 75 7.95 1.91 -0.46
CA LEU A 75 8.57 2.96 0.37
C LEU A 75 7.97 3.04 1.78
N GLY A 76 6.68 2.71 1.91
CA GLY A 76 6.02 2.66 3.20
C GLY A 76 6.47 1.50 4.07
N ALA A 77 7.12 0.48 3.52
CA ALA A 77 7.51 -0.70 4.28
C ALA A 77 8.66 -0.37 5.26
N PRO A 78 8.64 -0.88 6.51
CA PRO A 78 9.75 -0.71 7.44
C PRO A 78 11.07 -1.18 6.80
N HIS A 79 12.19 -0.56 7.13
CA HIS A 79 13.52 -1.02 6.66
C HIS A 79 13.83 -2.47 7.07
N THR A 80 13.19 -2.97 8.13
CA THR A 80 13.25 -4.38 8.58
C THR A 80 12.21 -5.31 7.94
N SER A 81 11.28 -4.77 7.14
CA SER A 81 10.21 -5.51 6.47
C SER A 81 10.12 -5.01 5.04
N VAL A 82 10.80 -5.69 4.12
CA VAL A 82 11.05 -5.20 2.76
C VAL A 82 9.82 -5.45 1.82
N ALA A 83 8.63 -5.23 2.38
CA ALA A 83 7.30 -5.49 1.85
C ALA A 83 6.79 -6.94 1.97
N PRO A 84 5.46 -7.15 2.14
CA PRO A 84 4.80 -8.46 2.13
C PRO A 84 5.00 -9.30 0.85
N LEU A 85 5.69 -8.75 -0.16
CA LEU A 85 6.05 -9.44 -1.40
C LEU A 85 7.24 -10.39 -1.23
N LEU A 86 8.07 -10.17 -0.21
CA LEU A 86 9.30 -10.93 -0.02
C LEU A 86 9.19 -12.09 0.93
N GLU A 87 8.27 -12.01 1.89
CA GLU A 87 7.95 -13.17 2.72
C GLU A 87 7.41 -14.34 1.88
N GLY A 88 6.92 -14.07 0.66
CA GLY A 88 6.50 -15.08 -0.31
C GLY A 88 7.37 -15.20 -1.58
N ALA A 89 8.46 -14.44 -1.72
CA ALA A 89 9.30 -14.48 -2.92
C ALA A 89 10.27 -15.67 -2.85
N PRO A 90 10.52 -16.40 -3.96
CA PRO A 90 11.61 -17.35 -4.02
C PRO A 90 12.94 -16.65 -3.68
N ARG A 91 13.80 -17.28 -2.88
CA ARG A 91 15.12 -16.73 -2.47
C ARG A 91 15.92 -16.13 -3.62
N ARG A 92 15.84 -16.74 -4.81
CA ARG A 92 16.50 -16.26 -6.03
C ARG A 92 16.06 -14.87 -6.48
N SER A 93 14.89 -14.39 -6.11
CA SER A 93 14.35 -13.08 -6.53
C SER A 93 14.78 -11.93 -5.62
N HIS A 94 15.49 -12.20 -4.52
CA HIS A 94 15.92 -11.18 -3.58
C HIS A 94 16.98 -10.23 -4.17
N HIS A 95 17.69 -10.62 -5.24
CA HIS A 95 18.64 -9.74 -5.94
C HIS A 95 17.96 -8.52 -6.59
N LEU A 96 16.65 -8.58 -6.84
CA LEU A 96 15.86 -7.45 -7.34
C LEU A 96 15.60 -6.39 -6.26
N LEU A 97 15.90 -6.68 -4.99
CA LEU A 97 15.81 -5.76 -3.85
C LEU A 97 17.06 -4.91 -3.65
N ARG A 98 17.85 -4.76 -4.72
CA ARG A 98 18.97 -3.84 -4.73
C ARG A 98 18.49 -2.43 -4.38
N ALA A 99 19.42 -1.62 -3.89
CA ALA A 99 19.19 -0.20 -3.70
C ALA A 99 18.60 0.40 -5.00
N PRO A 100 17.55 1.24 -4.90
CA PRO A 100 16.90 1.80 -6.07
C PRO A 100 17.88 2.56 -6.95
N GLY A 101 17.78 2.34 -8.25
CA GLY A 101 18.58 3.02 -9.25
C GLY A 101 18.17 4.48 -9.42
N ALA A 102 19.05 5.25 -10.07
CA ALA A 102 18.81 6.67 -10.33
C ALA A 102 17.50 6.97 -11.10
N ALA A 103 17.05 6.06 -11.96
CA ALA A 103 15.79 6.21 -12.69
C ALA A 103 14.56 6.10 -11.77
N GLU A 104 14.56 5.14 -10.85
CA GLU A 104 13.49 4.89 -9.88
C GLU A 104 13.39 6.05 -8.88
N LEU A 105 14.54 6.56 -8.40
CA LEU A 105 14.59 7.75 -7.55
C LEU A 105 14.01 9.00 -8.23
N ARG A 106 14.18 9.16 -9.55
CA ARG A 106 13.57 10.27 -10.30
C ARG A 106 12.06 10.11 -10.42
N ALA A 107 11.56 8.90 -10.64
CA ALA A 107 10.12 8.65 -10.62
C ALA A 107 9.52 9.01 -9.25
N MET A 108 10.16 8.57 -8.16
CA MET A 108 9.76 8.90 -6.79
C MET A 108 9.61 10.40 -6.53
N ARG A 109 10.60 11.20 -6.95
CA ARG A 109 10.56 12.67 -6.76
C ARG A 109 9.38 13.31 -7.49
N ARG A 110 8.98 12.78 -8.66
CA ARG A 110 7.82 13.27 -9.40
C ARG A 110 6.51 12.92 -8.71
N THR A 111 6.40 11.73 -8.14
CA THR A 111 5.20 11.27 -7.44
C THR A 111 4.99 12.00 -6.10
N LEU A 112 6.07 12.34 -5.38
CA LEU A 112 6.01 13.09 -4.13
C LEU A 112 5.76 14.60 -4.30
N ALA A 113 5.98 15.14 -5.50
CA ALA A 113 5.80 16.56 -5.82
C ALA A 113 4.39 16.93 -6.32
N ARG A 114 3.48 15.96 -6.37
CA ARG A 114 2.06 16.11 -6.74
C ARG A 114 1.18 15.96 -5.52
#